data_AF-A0A2V9ZIC0-F1
#
_entry.id   AF-A0A2V9ZIC0-F1
#
_cell.length_a   1.000
_cell.length_b   1.000
_cell.length_c   1.000
_cell.angle_alpha   90.00
_cell.angle_beta   90.00
_cell.angle_gamma   90.00
#
_symmetry.space_group_name_H-M   'P 1'
#
loop_
_entity.id
_entity.type
_entity.pdbx_description
1 polymer ?
#
loop_
_entity_poly.entity_id
_entity_poly.type
_entity_poly.pdbx_seq_one_letter_code
_entity_poly.pdbx_strand_id
1 'polypeptide(L)'
;RHKKSTIHQRELHSDTPNFSLALRAALRQAPKVILVGEMRDKETIEIAMEAAETGHLVLSTLHTIDASKTVERIVGVFPLSEQHIIRNRLSRSFRWIISQRLVPRKDGSGRVAAFELLKSTLRTREYMEKGESEGKSLTDAMRDGNMDGMHCFDQTIEEMIRTGVIEFETGIAYATNPGNLRLELSDMDREAEPETIISKETVVPKPAPAKKEEKHQPTEPELIIER
;
A
#
# COMPACT_ATOMS: atom_id res chain seq x y z
N ARG A 1 38.25 -17.64 -3.91
CA ARG A 1 37.80 -18.94 -3.32
C ARG A 1 36.34 -18.83 -2.94
N HIS A 2 35.50 -19.76 -3.39
CA HIS A 2 34.10 -19.85 -2.95
C HIS A 2 34.04 -20.21 -1.45
N LYS A 3 33.10 -19.62 -0.69
CA LYS A 3 32.98 -19.84 0.77
C LYS A 3 32.12 -21.07 1.08
N LYS A 4 30.84 -21.05 0.71
CA LYS A 4 29.87 -22.12 0.99
C LYS A 4 29.10 -22.62 -0.24
N SER A 5 29.21 -21.90 -1.36
CA SER A 5 28.50 -22.19 -2.61
C SER A 5 29.36 -21.79 -3.81
N THR A 6 29.27 -22.58 -4.87
CA THR A 6 29.80 -22.20 -6.19
C THR A 6 28.78 -21.30 -6.88
N ILE A 7 29.26 -20.23 -7.53
CA ILE A 7 28.43 -19.26 -8.23
C ILE A 7 28.85 -19.25 -9.70
N HIS A 8 27.91 -19.52 -10.59
CA HIS A 8 28.08 -19.39 -12.03
C HIS A 8 27.19 -18.24 -12.51
N GLN A 9 27.81 -17.20 -13.07
CA GLN A 9 27.11 -16.05 -13.63
C GLN A 9 27.18 -16.13 -15.15
N ARG A 10 26.07 -15.81 -15.83
CA ARG A 10 25.99 -15.78 -17.28
C ARG A 10 25.34 -14.47 -17.69
N GLU A 11 26.07 -13.67 -18.44
CA GLU A 11 25.60 -12.40 -18.96
C GLU A 11 24.87 -12.59 -20.30
N LEU A 12 23.72 -11.93 -20.42
CA LEU A 12 22.93 -11.92 -21.65
C LEU A 12 23.73 -11.22 -22.77
N HIS A 13 23.62 -11.74 -23.99
CA HIS A 13 24.34 -11.28 -25.19
C HIS A 13 25.87 -11.51 -25.18
N SER A 14 26.46 -11.89 -24.05
CA SER A 14 27.86 -12.31 -23.95
C SER A 14 27.98 -13.84 -23.83
N ASP A 15 27.44 -14.42 -22.75
CA ASP A 15 27.53 -15.86 -22.46
C ASP A 15 26.34 -16.68 -22.99
N THR A 16 25.25 -16.00 -23.33
CA THR A 16 23.99 -16.59 -23.79
C THR A 16 23.20 -15.59 -24.63
N PRO A 17 22.56 -16.00 -25.74
CA PRO A 17 21.79 -15.10 -26.60
C PRO A 17 20.45 -14.66 -25.99
N ASN A 18 19.83 -15.49 -25.13
CA ASN A 18 18.55 -15.20 -24.48
C ASN A 18 18.42 -15.91 -23.12
N PHE A 19 17.41 -15.51 -22.32
CA PHE A 19 17.14 -16.06 -20.99
C PHE A 19 16.71 -17.53 -21.03
N SER A 20 15.75 -17.89 -21.90
CA SER A 20 15.24 -19.26 -22.02
C SER A 20 16.35 -20.29 -22.24
N LEU A 21 17.29 -20.01 -23.14
CA LEU A 21 18.43 -20.89 -23.41
C LEU A 21 19.38 -20.97 -22.20
N ALA A 22 19.68 -19.84 -21.56
CA ALA A 22 20.53 -19.82 -20.37
C ALA A 22 19.92 -20.64 -19.23
N LEU A 23 18.61 -20.51 -19.02
CA LEU A 23 17.87 -21.15 -17.96
C LEU A 23 17.77 -22.68 -18.18
N ARG A 24 17.44 -23.13 -19.39
CA ARG A 24 17.47 -24.57 -19.73
C ARG A 24 18.85 -25.18 -19.55
N ALA A 25 19.89 -24.46 -19.96
CA ALA A 25 21.26 -24.92 -19.78
C ALA A 25 21.63 -24.99 -18.29
N ALA A 26 21.23 -24.00 -17.49
CA ALA A 26 21.46 -23.98 -16.05
C ALA A 26 20.82 -25.18 -15.35
N LEU A 27 19.60 -25.60 -15.73
CA LEU A 27 18.93 -26.77 -15.15
C LEU A 27 19.71 -28.08 -15.34
N ARG A 28 20.54 -28.19 -16.37
CA ARG A 28 21.41 -29.36 -16.60
C ARG A 28 22.69 -29.34 -15.77
N GLN A 29 22.97 -28.25 -15.05
CA GLN A 29 24.15 -28.09 -14.19
C GLN A 29 23.86 -28.46 -12.71
N ALA A 30 22.75 -29.16 -12.46
CA ALA A 30 22.28 -29.54 -11.12
C ALA A 30 22.26 -28.37 -10.11
N PRO A 31 21.68 -27.20 -10.46
CA PRO A 31 21.69 -26.03 -9.58
C PRO A 31 20.82 -26.27 -8.34
N LYS A 32 21.07 -25.52 -7.27
CA LYS A 32 20.18 -25.47 -6.10
C LYS A 32 19.36 -24.18 -6.07
N VAL A 33 19.96 -23.09 -6.54
CA VAL A 33 19.37 -21.76 -6.62
C VAL A 33 19.60 -21.23 -8.02
N ILE A 34 18.57 -20.63 -8.59
CA ILE A 34 18.61 -20.00 -9.91
C ILE A 34 18.12 -18.57 -9.74
N LEU A 35 18.94 -17.60 -10.17
CA LEU A 35 18.52 -16.22 -10.31
C LEU A 35 18.34 -15.94 -11.81
N VAL A 36 17.09 -15.71 -12.20
CA VAL A 36 16.74 -15.21 -13.52
C VAL A 36 16.62 -13.70 -13.40
N GLY A 37 17.25 -12.94 -14.29
CA GLY A 37 17.22 -11.47 -14.19
C GLY A 37 15.79 -10.94 -14.18
N GLU A 38 15.08 -11.14 -15.28
CA GLU A 38 13.68 -10.75 -15.39
C GLU A 38 12.88 -11.79 -16.19
N MET A 39 11.57 -11.86 -15.94
CA MET A 39 10.64 -12.76 -16.61
C MET A 39 9.74 -11.98 -17.58
N ARG A 40 10.23 -11.72 -18.79
CA ARG A 40 9.51 -10.91 -19.80
C ARG A 40 8.51 -11.69 -20.65
N ASP A 41 8.91 -12.88 -21.08
CA ASP A 41 8.19 -13.70 -22.04
C ASP A 41 7.64 -14.99 -21.44
N LYS A 42 6.64 -15.57 -22.13
CA LYS A 42 5.97 -16.82 -21.74
C LYS A 42 6.97 -17.95 -21.50
N GLU A 43 7.94 -18.12 -22.40
CA GLU A 43 8.89 -19.24 -22.36
C GLU A 43 9.79 -19.19 -21.12
N THR A 44 10.32 -18.01 -20.79
CA THR A 44 11.14 -17.81 -19.59
C THR A 44 10.34 -18.08 -18.31
N ILE A 45 9.08 -17.62 -18.26
CA ILE A 45 8.18 -17.86 -17.12
C ILE A 45 7.86 -19.35 -16.96
N GLU A 46 7.56 -20.06 -18.06
CA GLU A 46 7.29 -21.50 -18.04
C GLU A 46 8.46 -22.29 -17.46
N ILE A 47 9.67 -22.07 -17.96
CA ILE A 47 10.86 -22.79 -17.48
C ILE A 47 11.15 -22.44 -16.01
N ALA A 48 10.94 -21.19 -15.59
CA ALA A 48 11.11 -20.77 -14.21
C ALA A 48 10.11 -21.47 -13.26
N MET A 49 8.85 -21.61 -13.68
CA MET A 49 7.85 -22.36 -12.91
C MET A 49 8.18 -23.86 -12.86
N GLU A 50 8.59 -24.48 -13.97
CA GLU A 50 9.04 -25.88 -13.98
C GLU A 50 10.22 -26.12 -13.04
N ALA A 51 11.20 -25.20 -13.03
CA ALA A 51 12.33 -25.25 -12.11
C ALA A 51 11.86 -25.19 -10.64
N ALA A 52 10.95 -24.27 -10.32
CA ALA A 52 10.39 -24.14 -8.98
C ALA A 52 9.57 -25.37 -8.55
N GLU A 53 8.77 -25.94 -9.45
CA GLU A 53 7.98 -27.16 -9.23
C GLU A 53 8.85 -28.39 -8.97
N THR A 54 10.02 -28.45 -9.59
CA THR A 54 11.01 -29.53 -9.40
C THR A 54 11.94 -29.31 -8.19
N GLY A 55 11.66 -28.30 -7.36
CA GLY A 55 12.32 -28.10 -6.07
C GLY A 55 13.54 -27.17 -6.08
N HIS A 56 13.78 -26.45 -7.18
CA HIS A 56 14.81 -25.41 -7.21
C HIS A 56 14.30 -24.12 -6.55
N LEU A 57 15.19 -23.41 -5.83
CA LEU A 57 14.88 -22.04 -5.43
C LEU A 57 15.09 -21.12 -6.63
N VAL A 58 13.99 -20.54 -7.15
CA VAL A 58 14.04 -19.59 -8.26
C VAL A 58 13.80 -18.18 -7.73
N LEU A 59 14.70 -17.27 -8.07
CA LEU A 59 14.60 -15.84 -7.83
C LEU A 59 14.46 -15.15 -9.18
N SER A 60 13.53 -14.20 -9.28
CA SER A 60 13.37 -13.38 -10.49
C SER A 60 12.76 -12.03 -10.16
N THR A 61 12.87 -11.09 -11.11
CA THR A 61 12.25 -9.76 -11.00
C THR A 61 11.18 -9.54 -12.09
N LEU A 62 10.20 -8.71 -11.76
CA LEU A 62 9.21 -8.15 -12.69
C LEU A 62 9.03 -6.66 -12.38
N HIS A 63 8.64 -5.88 -13.38
CA HIS A 63 8.38 -4.44 -13.25
C HIS A 63 6.91 -4.17 -12.91
N THR A 64 6.42 -4.78 -11.84
CA THR A 64 5.02 -4.64 -11.36
C THR A 64 4.97 -3.79 -10.09
N ILE A 65 3.87 -3.07 -9.92
CA ILE A 65 3.71 -2.05 -8.86
C ILE A 65 3.37 -2.62 -7.48
N ASP A 66 2.89 -3.88 -7.43
CA ASP A 66 2.48 -4.59 -6.22
C ASP A 66 2.40 -6.11 -6.46
N ALA A 67 2.11 -6.87 -5.40
CA ALA A 67 2.07 -8.33 -5.43
C ALA A 67 0.90 -8.87 -6.26
N SER A 68 -0.27 -8.22 -6.22
CA SER A 68 -1.44 -8.63 -7.00
C SER A 68 -1.19 -8.46 -8.51
N LYS A 69 -0.65 -7.31 -8.91
CA LYS A 69 -0.24 -7.03 -10.30
C LYS A 69 0.89 -7.92 -10.78
N THR A 70 1.75 -8.40 -9.87
CA THR A 70 2.75 -9.43 -10.20
C THR A 70 2.07 -10.72 -10.67
N VAL A 71 1.06 -11.18 -9.94
CA VAL A 71 0.28 -12.38 -10.32
C VAL A 71 -0.46 -12.17 -11.64
N GLU A 72 -1.17 -11.05 -11.78
CA GLU A 72 -1.87 -10.72 -13.02
C GLU A 72 -0.93 -10.67 -14.22
N ARG A 73 0.27 -10.10 -14.06
CA ARG A 73 1.27 -10.03 -15.13
C ARG A 73 1.79 -11.40 -15.53
N ILE A 74 2.13 -12.26 -14.56
CA ILE A 74 2.61 -13.62 -14.83
C ILE A 74 1.54 -14.44 -15.55
N VAL A 75 0.28 -14.37 -15.10
CA VAL A 75 -0.83 -15.11 -15.71
C VAL A 75 -1.19 -14.52 -17.09
N GLY A 76 -1.13 -13.20 -17.22
CA GLY A 76 -1.57 -12.46 -18.40
C GLY A 76 -0.70 -12.62 -19.64
N VAL A 77 0.53 -13.17 -19.54
CA VAL A 77 1.32 -13.51 -20.74
C VAL A 77 0.83 -14.79 -21.44
N PHE A 78 -0.05 -15.56 -20.79
CA PHE A 78 -0.58 -16.80 -21.31
C PHE A 78 -1.95 -16.60 -21.98
N PRO A 79 -2.30 -17.43 -23.00
CA PRO A 79 -3.63 -17.45 -23.59
C PRO A 79 -4.72 -17.67 -22.54
N LEU A 80 -5.90 -17.07 -22.72
CA LEU A 80 -7.02 -17.13 -21.78
C LEU A 80 -7.38 -18.58 -21.37
N SER A 81 -7.30 -19.53 -22.29
CA SER A 81 -7.56 -20.95 -22.05
C SER A 81 -6.58 -21.62 -21.08
N GLU A 82 -5.36 -21.09 -20.96
CA GLU A 82 -4.30 -21.63 -20.10
C GLU A 82 -4.25 -20.93 -18.73
N GLN A 83 -4.82 -19.73 -18.59
CA GLN A 83 -4.63 -18.89 -17.41
C GLN A 83 -5.04 -19.56 -16.10
N HIS A 84 -6.10 -20.37 -16.09
CA HIS A 84 -6.50 -21.10 -14.89
C HIS A 84 -5.46 -22.15 -14.47
N ILE A 85 -4.88 -22.87 -15.44
CA ILE A 85 -3.80 -23.84 -15.19
C ILE A 85 -2.57 -23.12 -14.65
N ILE A 86 -2.22 -21.97 -15.23
CA ILE A 86 -1.06 -21.18 -14.79
C ILE A 86 -1.25 -20.63 -13.37
N ARG A 87 -2.46 -20.17 -13.03
CA ARG A 87 -2.80 -19.76 -11.66
C ARG A 87 -2.58 -20.90 -10.65
N ASN A 88 -3.01 -22.11 -11.00
CA ASN A 88 -2.83 -23.30 -10.15
C ASN A 88 -1.35 -23.65 -9.97
N ARG A 89 -0.58 -23.65 -11.06
CA ARG A 89 0.87 -23.89 -11.03
C ARG A 89 1.61 -22.84 -10.20
N LEU A 90 1.31 -21.57 -10.41
CA LEU A 90 1.91 -20.47 -9.66
C LEU A 90 1.56 -20.55 -8.18
N SER A 91 0.29 -20.81 -7.83
CA SER A 91 -0.15 -20.89 -6.43
C SER A 91 0.58 -21.98 -5.65
N ARG A 92 0.90 -23.11 -6.29
CA ARG A 92 1.63 -24.22 -5.67
C ARG A 92 3.14 -23.96 -5.54
N SER A 93 3.72 -23.21 -6.46
CA SER A 93 5.18 -23.04 -6.56
C SER A 93 5.70 -21.77 -5.89
N PHE A 94 4.93 -20.68 -5.85
CA PHE A 94 5.40 -19.43 -5.26
C PHE A 94 5.63 -19.55 -3.75
N ARG A 95 6.62 -18.82 -3.25
CA ARG A 95 6.95 -18.74 -1.82
C ARG A 95 6.73 -17.34 -1.26
N TRP A 96 7.25 -16.35 -1.98
CA TRP A 96 7.12 -14.94 -1.65
C TRP A 96 7.00 -14.13 -2.94
N ILE A 97 6.21 -13.06 -2.87
CA ILE A 97 6.28 -11.94 -3.82
C ILE A 97 6.61 -10.71 -2.97
N ILE A 98 7.70 -10.04 -3.35
CA ILE A 98 8.22 -8.87 -2.65
C ILE A 98 8.16 -7.71 -3.62
N SER A 99 7.35 -6.72 -3.32
CA SER A 99 7.23 -5.48 -4.10
C SER A 99 7.90 -4.34 -3.34
N GLN A 100 8.58 -3.45 -4.06
CA GLN A 100 9.38 -2.38 -3.47
C GLN A 100 9.04 -1.03 -4.10
N ARG A 101 8.91 0.00 -3.26
CA ARG A 101 8.84 1.41 -3.65
C ARG A 101 9.94 2.19 -2.95
N LEU A 102 10.67 3.02 -3.69
CA LEU A 102 11.68 3.92 -3.11
C LEU A 102 11.06 5.29 -2.88
N VAL A 103 10.80 5.61 -1.63
CA VAL A 103 10.11 6.84 -1.19
C VAL A 103 11.15 7.86 -0.71
N PRO A 104 11.07 9.14 -1.11
CA PRO A 104 11.93 10.20 -0.57
C PRO A 104 11.84 10.29 0.95
N ARG A 105 12.99 10.40 1.63
CA ARG A 105 13.03 10.63 3.08
C ARG A 105 12.67 12.08 3.40
N LYS A 106 12.00 12.27 4.54
CA LYS A 106 11.68 13.59 5.09
C LYS A 106 12.93 14.46 5.30
N ASP A 107 14.02 13.85 5.75
CA ASP A 107 15.28 14.54 6.06
C ASP A 107 16.15 14.91 4.84
N GLY A 108 15.72 14.55 3.62
CA GLY A 108 16.47 14.79 2.40
C GLY A 108 17.74 13.94 2.24
N SER A 109 18.04 13.01 3.14
CA SER A 109 19.25 12.16 3.10
C SER A 109 19.25 11.11 1.99
N GLY A 110 18.15 11.01 1.25
CA GLY A 110 17.98 10.09 0.12
C GLY A 110 16.58 9.49 0.09
N ARG A 111 16.52 8.17 -0.10
CA ARG A 111 15.26 7.41 -0.19
C ARG A 111 15.24 6.28 0.83
N VAL A 112 14.04 5.86 1.21
CA VAL A 112 13.77 4.67 2.01
C VAL A 112 12.95 3.69 1.16
N ALA A 113 13.18 2.39 1.33
CA ALA A 113 12.42 1.36 0.64
C ALA A 113 11.19 0.98 1.47
N ALA A 114 10.00 1.28 0.96
CA ALA A 114 8.75 0.67 1.42
C ALA A 114 8.60 -0.68 0.72
N PHE A 115 8.27 -1.71 1.49
CA PHE A 115 8.10 -3.06 0.99
C PHE A 115 6.66 -3.53 1.18
N GLU A 116 6.18 -4.29 0.22
CA GLU A 116 5.00 -5.13 0.35
C GLU A 116 5.43 -6.59 0.24
N LEU A 117 4.95 -7.42 1.14
CA LEU A 117 5.38 -8.80 1.33
C LEU A 117 4.18 -9.74 1.29
N LEU A 118 4.01 -10.46 0.19
CA LEU A 118 3.02 -11.52 0.05
C LEU A 118 3.69 -12.88 0.26
N LYS A 119 3.23 -13.65 1.24
CA LYS A 119 3.72 -14.99 1.55
C LYS A 119 2.75 -16.05 1.02
N SER A 120 3.31 -17.20 0.66
CA SER A 120 2.53 -18.39 0.29
C SER A 120 1.90 -19.07 1.51
N THR A 121 0.64 -18.73 1.81
CA THR A 121 -0.24 -19.38 2.80
C THR A 121 -1.40 -20.11 2.12
N LEU A 122 -2.18 -20.91 2.86
CA LEU A 122 -3.37 -21.57 2.29
C LEU A 122 -4.35 -20.54 1.69
N ARG A 123 -4.57 -19.42 2.38
CA ARG A 123 -5.47 -18.34 1.96
C ARG A 123 -4.99 -17.67 0.67
N THR A 124 -3.72 -17.25 0.61
CA THR A 124 -3.18 -16.56 -0.57
C THR A 124 -3.12 -17.47 -1.79
N ARG A 125 -2.88 -18.78 -1.59
CA ARG A 125 -2.91 -19.77 -2.67
C ARG A 125 -4.31 -19.93 -3.25
N GLU A 126 -5.32 -20.01 -2.37
CA GLU A 126 -6.71 -20.07 -2.79
C GLU A 126 -7.12 -18.83 -3.60
N TYR A 127 -6.78 -17.63 -3.11
CA TYR A 127 -7.11 -16.38 -3.79
C TYR A 127 -6.39 -16.27 -5.14
N MET A 128 -5.13 -16.72 -5.23
CA MET A 128 -4.39 -16.75 -6.49
C MET A 128 -5.00 -17.74 -7.50
N GLU A 129 -5.39 -18.93 -7.05
CA GLU A 129 -5.96 -20.00 -7.88
C GLU A 129 -7.34 -19.63 -8.43
N LYS A 130 -8.24 -19.13 -7.55
CA LYS A 130 -9.62 -18.77 -7.88
C LYS A 130 -9.74 -17.39 -8.53
N GLY A 131 -8.74 -16.54 -8.36
CA GLY A 131 -8.81 -15.12 -8.71
C GLY A 131 -9.39 -14.29 -7.56
N GLU A 132 -9.08 -12.99 -7.58
CA GLU A 132 -9.55 -12.06 -6.54
C GLU A 132 -11.04 -11.73 -6.71
N SER A 133 -11.73 -11.60 -5.59
CA SER A 133 -13.11 -11.12 -5.51
C SER A 133 -13.26 -10.16 -4.33
N GLU A 134 -14.43 -9.54 -4.20
CA GLU A 134 -14.73 -8.65 -3.08
C GLU A 134 -14.48 -9.35 -1.72
N GLY A 135 -13.69 -8.72 -0.85
CA GLY A 135 -13.28 -9.25 0.46
C GLY A 135 -12.33 -10.46 0.39
N LYS A 136 -11.85 -10.84 -0.79
CA LYS A 136 -10.95 -11.99 -1.02
C LYS A 136 -9.86 -11.61 -2.03
N SER A 137 -9.20 -10.48 -1.78
CA SER A 137 -8.02 -10.07 -2.54
C SER A 137 -6.72 -10.52 -1.87
N LEU A 138 -5.63 -10.56 -2.63
CA LEU A 138 -4.30 -10.78 -2.04
C LEU A 138 -3.92 -9.66 -1.07
N THR A 139 -4.39 -8.43 -1.33
CA THR A 139 -4.24 -7.28 -0.43
C THR A 139 -4.93 -7.50 0.90
N ASP A 140 -6.17 -8.01 0.90
CA ASP A 140 -6.90 -8.33 2.14
C ASP A 140 -6.17 -9.42 2.93
N ALA A 141 -5.67 -10.45 2.23
CA ALA A 141 -4.88 -11.50 2.85
C ALA A 141 -3.59 -10.96 3.50
N MET A 142 -2.90 -10.01 2.86
CA MET A 142 -1.71 -9.36 3.43
C MET A 142 -2.02 -8.49 4.64
N ARG A 143 -3.11 -7.69 4.59
CA ARG A 143 -3.51 -6.85 5.75
C ARG A 143 -3.72 -7.67 7.01
N ASP A 144 -4.40 -8.81 6.89
CA ASP A 144 -4.64 -9.75 8.00
C ASP A 144 -3.41 -10.61 8.35
N GLY A 145 -2.38 -10.57 7.52
CA GLY A 145 -1.28 -11.53 7.48
C GLY A 145 -0.04 -11.15 8.29
N ASN A 146 -0.12 -10.15 9.17
CA ASN A 146 1.03 -9.63 9.91
C ASN A 146 1.75 -10.73 10.71
N MET A 147 1.01 -11.65 11.36
CA MET A 147 1.60 -12.79 12.08
C MET A 147 2.37 -13.76 11.18
N ASP A 148 2.05 -13.80 9.88
CA ASP A 148 2.77 -14.58 8.89
C ASP A 148 4.00 -13.86 8.32
N GLY A 149 4.22 -12.60 8.71
CA GLY A 149 5.25 -11.71 8.17
C GLY A 149 4.83 -11.02 6.86
N MET A 150 3.53 -10.94 6.59
CA MET A 150 2.99 -10.22 5.43
C MET A 150 2.64 -8.78 5.82
N HIS A 151 2.89 -7.86 4.89
CA HIS A 151 2.53 -6.45 5.03
C HIS A 151 2.17 -5.90 3.65
N CYS A 152 1.12 -5.09 3.57
CA CYS A 152 0.84 -4.34 2.35
C CYS A 152 1.62 -3.01 2.32
N PHE A 153 1.68 -2.38 1.15
CA PHE A 153 2.35 -1.08 1.02
C PHE A 153 1.76 -0.03 1.97
N ASP A 154 0.43 0.05 2.08
CA ASP A 154 -0.23 1.09 2.84
C ASP A 154 0.12 1.00 4.33
N GLN A 155 0.18 -0.21 4.92
CA GLN A 155 0.66 -0.44 6.29
C GLN A 155 2.10 0.02 6.49
N THR A 156 2.98 -0.31 5.53
CA THR A 156 4.40 0.08 5.62
C THR A 156 4.58 1.60 5.49
N ILE A 157 3.80 2.24 4.62
CA ILE A 157 3.82 3.69 4.42
C ILE A 157 3.22 4.40 5.64
N GLU A 158 2.13 3.88 6.20
CA GLU A 158 1.53 4.36 7.45
C GLU A 158 2.58 4.40 8.58
N GLU A 159 3.29 3.29 8.79
CA GLU A 159 4.37 3.20 9.78
C GLU A 159 5.47 4.23 9.53
N MET A 160 5.91 4.39 8.27
CA MET A 160 6.95 5.37 7.92
C MET A 160 6.51 6.83 8.12
N ILE A 161 5.23 7.14 7.92
CA ILE A 161 4.66 8.46 8.23
C ILE A 161 4.64 8.67 9.75
N ARG A 162 4.07 7.72 10.50
CA ARG A 162 3.91 7.81 11.96
C ARG A 162 5.26 7.89 12.68
N THR A 163 6.29 7.20 12.18
CA THR A 163 7.66 7.25 12.71
C THR A 163 8.48 8.45 12.20
N GLY A 164 7.91 9.30 11.34
CA GLY A 164 8.55 10.51 10.83
C GLY A 164 9.65 10.27 9.80
N VAL A 165 9.74 9.07 9.22
CA VAL A 165 10.73 8.72 8.19
C VAL A 165 10.42 9.41 6.86
N ILE A 166 9.14 9.54 6.53
CA ILE A 166 8.64 10.21 5.31
C ILE A 166 7.58 11.25 5.68
N GLU A 167 7.43 12.28 4.83
CA GLU A 167 6.36 13.27 5.00
C GLU A 167 4.98 12.69 4.68
N PHE A 168 3.94 13.18 5.34
CA PHE A 168 2.55 12.74 5.15
C PHE A 168 2.14 12.74 3.67
N GLU A 169 2.21 13.91 3.00
CA GLU A 169 1.82 14.04 1.60
C GLU A 169 2.69 13.18 0.65
N THR A 170 3.97 12.97 1.01
CA THR A 170 4.84 12.06 0.25
C THR A 170 4.36 10.62 0.40
N GLY A 171 4.02 10.17 1.61
CA GLY A 171 3.51 8.83 1.84
C GLY A 171 2.17 8.60 1.13
N ILE A 172 1.23 9.55 1.23
CA ILE A 172 -0.05 9.47 0.50
C ILE A 172 0.14 9.34 -1.02
N ALA A 173 1.09 10.08 -1.60
CA ALA A 173 1.38 10.02 -3.03
C ALA A 173 1.96 8.65 -3.49
N TYR A 174 2.54 7.89 -2.57
CA TYR A 174 3.12 6.56 -2.83
C TYR A 174 2.22 5.40 -2.36
N ALA A 175 1.06 5.69 -1.77
CA ALA A 175 0.12 4.70 -1.28
C ALA A 175 -0.56 3.95 -2.43
N THR A 176 -0.89 2.68 -2.20
CA THR A 176 -1.71 1.87 -3.11
C THR A 176 -3.16 2.35 -3.07
N ASN A 177 -3.71 2.65 -1.88
CA ASN A 177 -5.00 3.30 -1.72
C ASN A 177 -4.88 4.60 -0.90
N PRO A 178 -4.63 5.75 -1.56
CA PRO A 178 -4.47 7.04 -0.90
C PRO A 178 -5.68 7.46 -0.07
N GLY A 179 -6.90 7.11 -0.51
CA GLY A 179 -8.14 7.46 0.19
C GLY A 179 -8.27 6.72 1.52
N ASN A 180 -8.05 5.40 1.51
CA ASN A 180 -8.10 4.60 2.73
C ASN A 180 -6.98 4.98 3.70
N LEU A 181 -5.76 5.18 3.20
CA LEU A 181 -4.63 5.55 4.07
C LEU A 181 -4.85 6.92 4.74
N ARG A 182 -5.46 7.90 4.05
CA ARG A 182 -5.85 9.18 4.67
C ARG A 182 -6.86 8.98 5.81
N LEU A 183 -7.82 8.07 5.65
CA LEU A 183 -8.78 7.75 6.71
C LEU A 183 -8.10 7.09 7.90
N GLU A 184 -7.20 6.14 7.65
CA GLU A 184 -6.40 5.45 8.68
C GLU A 184 -5.49 6.42 9.46
N LEU A 185 -4.99 7.48 8.82
CA LEU A 185 -4.14 8.51 9.42
C LEU A 185 -4.90 9.76 9.90
N SER A 186 -6.24 9.74 9.93
CA SER A 186 -7.06 10.90 10.28
C SER A 186 -6.88 11.38 11.74
N ASP A 187 -6.29 10.56 12.59
CA ASP A 187 -5.86 10.91 13.94
C ASP A 187 -4.68 11.88 13.94
N MET A 188 -3.76 11.78 12.98
CA MET A 188 -2.60 12.67 12.86
C MET A 188 -2.99 14.09 12.44
N ASP A 189 -4.07 14.26 11.67
CA ASP A 189 -4.61 15.57 11.30
C ASP A 189 -5.17 16.32 12.52
N ARG A 190 -5.64 15.60 13.55
CA ARG A 190 -6.24 16.19 14.76
C ARG A 190 -5.21 16.69 15.78
N GLU A 191 -4.00 16.13 15.79
CA GLU A 191 -2.92 16.58 16.66
C GLU A 191 -2.23 17.86 16.15
N ALA A 192 -2.50 18.26 14.91
CA ALA A 192 -1.95 19.48 14.30
C ALA A 192 -2.79 20.75 14.59
N GLU A 193 -4.00 20.63 15.15
CA GLU A 193 -4.72 21.80 15.65
C GLU A 193 -4.32 22.06 17.11
N PRO A 194 -3.65 23.19 17.43
CA PRO A 194 -3.45 23.54 18.81
C PRO A 194 -4.83 23.73 19.45
N GLU A 195 -5.09 23.07 20.58
CA GLU A 195 -6.20 23.41 21.45
C GLU A 195 -6.17 24.92 21.66
N THR A 196 -7.08 25.64 21.01
CA THR A 196 -7.30 27.04 21.28
C THR A 196 -7.81 27.09 22.70
N ILE A 197 -6.91 27.41 23.64
CA ILE A 197 -7.26 27.75 25.01
C ILE A 197 -8.24 28.91 24.89
N ILE A 198 -9.53 28.60 25.05
CA ILE A 198 -10.57 29.60 25.19
C ILE A 198 -10.24 30.34 26.48
N SER A 199 -9.55 31.47 26.36
CA SER A 199 -9.44 32.44 27.44
C SER A 199 -10.86 32.79 27.83
N LYS A 200 -11.27 32.40 29.05
CA LYS A 200 -12.52 32.86 29.65
C LYS A 200 -12.47 34.39 29.67
N GLU A 201 -13.12 35.04 28.71
CA GLU A 201 -13.47 36.45 28.83
C GLU A 201 -14.34 36.58 30.07
N THR A 202 -13.81 37.26 31.08
CA THR A 202 -14.58 37.79 32.19
C THR A 202 -15.68 38.67 31.64
N VAL A 203 -16.91 38.17 31.64
CA VAL A 203 -18.11 38.93 31.33
C VAL A 203 -18.26 40.02 32.38
N VAL A 204 -17.93 41.26 32.00
CA VAL A 204 -18.30 42.45 32.78
C VAL A 204 -19.80 42.66 32.59
N PRO A 205 -20.62 42.68 33.66
CA PRO A 205 -22.06 42.86 33.52
C PRO A 205 -22.37 44.28 33.05
N LYS A 206 -23.25 44.39 32.05
CA LYS A 206 -23.75 45.64 31.47
C LYS A 206 -24.60 46.40 32.53
N PRO A 207 -24.47 47.72 32.67
CA PRO A 207 -25.27 48.47 33.63
C PRO A 207 -26.74 48.53 33.19
N ALA A 208 -27.64 48.47 34.18
CA ALA A 208 -29.10 48.47 34.00
C ALA A 208 -29.61 49.80 33.38
N PRO A 209 -30.67 49.76 32.55
CA PRO A 209 -31.22 50.96 31.94
C PRO A 209 -31.98 51.83 32.97
N ALA A 210 -31.78 53.15 32.86
CA ALA A 210 -32.41 54.16 33.70
C ALA A 210 -33.95 54.23 33.51
N LYS A 211 -34.69 54.33 34.61
CA LYS A 211 -36.13 54.58 34.62
C LYS A 211 -36.43 55.97 34.06
N LYS A 212 -37.33 56.05 33.07
CA LYS A 212 -37.89 57.32 32.58
C LYS A 212 -38.94 57.80 33.58
N GLU A 213 -38.78 59.01 34.09
CA GLU A 213 -39.80 59.74 34.85
C GLU A 213 -40.92 60.21 33.92
N GLU A 214 -42.17 59.86 34.25
CA GLU A 214 -43.38 60.39 33.61
C GLU A 214 -43.59 61.85 34.02
N LYS A 215 -43.59 62.76 33.04
CA LYS A 215 -44.01 64.15 33.25
C LYS A 215 -45.52 64.26 33.07
N HIS A 216 -46.17 64.62 34.17
CA HIS A 216 -47.58 64.98 34.27
C HIS A 216 -47.86 66.26 33.45
N GLN A 217 -48.78 66.21 32.48
CA GLN A 217 -49.30 67.38 31.76
C GLN A 217 -50.64 67.81 32.39
N PRO A 218 -50.89 69.12 32.59
CA PRO A 218 -52.11 69.62 33.20
C PRO A 218 -53.30 69.59 32.22
N THR A 219 -54.47 69.28 32.77
CA THR A 219 -55.78 69.19 32.11
C THR A 219 -56.34 70.58 31.77
N GLU A 220 -56.77 70.78 30.52
CA GLU A 220 -57.66 71.89 30.11
C GLU A 220 -59.13 71.53 30.39
N PRO A 221 -60.00 72.48 30.75
CA PRO A 221 -61.42 72.24 30.94
C PRO A 221 -62.21 72.55 29.66
N GLU A 222 -63.11 71.66 29.24
CA GLU A 222 -64.19 72.05 28.32
C GLU A 222 -65.56 71.55 28.76
N LEU A 223 -66.51 72.45 28.49
CA LEU A 223 -67.83 72.59 29.05
C LEU A 223 -68.88 71.62 28.46
N ILE A 224 -69.81 71.30 29.34
CA ILE A 224 -71.16 70.77 29.15
C ILE A 224 -71.93 71.52 28.06
N ILE A 225 -72.56 70.80 27.12
CA ILE A 225 -73.91 71.12 26.59
C ILE A 225 -74.70 69.83 26.35
N GLU A 226 -75.93 69.82 26.86
CA GLU A 226 -76.95 68.77 26.80
C GLU A 226 -77.63 68.58 25.42
N ARG A 227 -78.20 67.37 25.27
CA ARG A 227 -79.23 66.86 24.35
C ARG A 227 -78.78 66.32 22.99
#